data_AF-A0A958MC78-F1
#
_entry.id   AF-A0A958MC78-F1
#
_cell.length_a   1.000
_cell.length_b   1.000
_cell.length_c   1.000
_cell.angle_alpha   90.00
_cell.angle_beta   90.00
_cell.angle_gamma   90.00
#
_symmetry.space_group_name_H-M   'P 1'
#
loop_
_entity.id
_entity.type
_entity.pdbx_description
1 polymer ?
#
loop_
_entity_poly.entity_id
_entity_poly.type
_entity_poly.pdbx_seq_one_letter_code
_entity_poly.pdbx_strand_id
1 'polypeptide(L)'
;MKMDEFFSKVDQYRLGDLTTEMPHPHTQNLSRIAQEDLEQAVTCLKEVDLMALNKMLGSVSKIEDMRIAIGETLTAGGRIFLCGCGATGRLSLLLEFLWREKNPGDDSVVAFMAGGDIALVHSLEGFEDYPEYGKRHLKQLGFSDNDLLISCTEGGETPYVIGATEAACEISKRDPYFLYCNPDSILCEKIERSKRVIENPNIQKIELFVGPMALSGSTRMQASTVLQLAVGMALLDEGRSAEEALKQFIKVVEELDFLALVPFIKEESAIYKAGEYLMYTPLDFGITVFTDTTERSPTFSLPSFESPNAQVKNPSLCYIMLPKAESKEEAWHALLNRDPRNLNWVDVDKQTMDEYAGGFDFSKKAIEYREQNIGAKTHHFFEIKAVEKAISFKLNDCVHQFICEEEGSLYQHTLLKLLLNIHSTLIMGRLNRYQSNVMTWVKPNNGKLVDRAARYVELLLQERGQSMAYETIVRKIFELRRDLKDNEAIVLKTLDTFIESGKESHQELKL
;
A
#
# COMPACT_ATOMS: atom_id res chain seq x y z
N MET A 1 -13.33 13.92 13.05
CA MET A 1 -12.93 15.34 12.95
C MET A 1 -14.11 16.22 12.55
N LYS A 2 -14.33 17.33 13.25
CA LYS A 2 -15.35 18.36 12.89
C LYS A 2 -14.79 19.35 11.86
N MET A 3 -15.66 20.08 11.15
CA MET A 3 -15.24 21.02 10.10
C MET A 3 -14.33 22.14 10.65
N ASP A 4 -14.69 22.74 11.78
CA ASP A 4 -13.90 23.82 12.38
C ASP A 4 -12.52 23.32 12.85
N GLU A 5 -12.47 22.08 13.36
CA GLU A 5 -11.24 21.41 13.73
C GLU A 5 -10.33 21.19 12.52
N PHE A 6 -10.90 20.75 11.38
CA PHE A 6 -10.17 20.61 10.13
C PHE A 6 -9.55 21.93 9.67
N PHE A 7 -10.34 23.01 9.60
CA PHE A 7 -9.83 24.31 9.17
C PHE A 7 -8.77 24.87 10.12
N SER A 8 -8.84 24.59 11.42
CA SER A 8 -7.81 25.00 12.38
C SER A 8 -6.46 24.31 12.20
N LYS A 9 -6.42 23.20 11.46
CA LYS A 9 -5.23 22.35 11.25
C LYS A 9 -4.99 22.04 9.78
N VAL A 10 -5.62 22.76 8.85
CA VAL A 10 -5.65 22.41 7.42
C VAL A 10 -4.24 22.30 6.83
N ASP A 11 -3.32 23.16 7.26
CA ASP A 11 -1.94 23.17 6.79
C ASP A 11 -1.18 21.87 7.15
N GLN A 12 -1.60 21.16 8.21
CA GLN A 12 -1.03 19.86 8.57
C GLN A 12 -1.48 18.72 7.65
N TYR A 13 -2.57 18.94 6.90
CA TYR A 13 -3.21 17.93 6.05
C TYR A 13 -3.11 18.24 4.55
N ARG A 14 -2.70 19.45 4.19
CA ARG A 14 -2.56 19.89 2.80
C ARG A 14 -1.31 19.30 2.16
N LEU A 15 -1.40 18.03 1.80
CA LEU A 15 -0.29 17.24 1.23
C LEU A 15 -0.28 17.28 -0.30
N GLY A 16 -1.15 18.07 -0.95
CA GLY A 16 -1.29 18.12 -2.41
C GLY A 16 -0.02 18.55 -3.17
N ASP A 17 0.89 19.24 -2.51
CA ASP A 17 2.18 19.64 -3.08
C ASP A 17 3.20 18.49 -3.10
N LEU A 18 2.94 17.41 -2.34
CA LEU A 18 3.79 16.23 -2.37
C LEU A 18 3.60 15.51 -3.70
N THR A 19 4.72 15.18 -4.34
CA THR A 19 4.71 14.50 -5.65
C THR A 19 3.91 13.19 -5.60
N THR A 20 3.99 12.42 -4.52
CA THR A 20 3.23 11.18 -4.32
C THR A 20 1.71 11.38 -4.28
N GLU A 21 1.21 12.59 -4.03
CA GLU A 21 -0.21 12.95 -4.05
C GLU A 21 -0.66 13.53 -5.41
N MET A 22 0.27 13.81 -6.32
CA MET A 22 -0.04 14.37 -7.64
C MET A 22 -0.53 13.30 -8.64
N PRO A 23 -1.40 13.67 -9.59
CA PRO A 23 -1.77 12.78 -10.69
C PRO A 23 -0.61 12.63 -11.69
N HIS A 24 -0.41 11.40 -12.17
CA HIS A 24 0.61 11.14 -13.19
C HIS A 24 0.13 11.60 -14.58
N PRO A 25 0.92 12.39 -15.35
CA PRO A 25 0.49 12.89 -16.65
C PRO A 25 0.21 11.78 -17.67
N HIS A 26 1.01 10.70 -17.69
CA HIS A 26 0.78 9.55 -18.58
C HIS A 26 -0.55 8.80 -18.35
N THR A 27 -1.15 8.88 -17.15
CA THR A 27 -2.34 8.07 -16.81
C THR A 27 -3.61 8.89 -16.67
N GLN A 28 -3.66 10.15 -17.12
CA GLN A 28 -4.84 11.02 -16.98
C GLN A 28 -6.14 10.42 -17.57
N ASN A 29 -6.05 9.53 -18.55
CA ASN A 29 -7.23 8.87 -19.12
C ASN A 29 -7.43 7.43 -18.62
N LEU A 30 -6.76 7.01 -17.54
CA LEU A 30 -6.70 5.64 -17.05
C LEU A 30 -8.08 5.02 -16.84
N SER A 31 -9.04 5.75 -16.25
CA SER A 31 -10.40 5.24 -16.03
C SER A 31 -11.13 4.89 -17.33
N ARG A 32 -10.90 5.67 -18.40
CA ARG A 32 -11.50 5.46 -19.72
C ARG A 32 -10.87 4.25 -20.40
N ILE A 33 -9.55 4.21 -20.47
CA ILE A 33 -8.83 3.11 -21.14
C ILE A 33 -9.01 1.79 -20.39
N ALA A 34 -9.12 1.78 -19.05
CA ALA A 34 -9.44 0.55 -18.32
C ALA A 34 -10.78 -0.09 -18.74
N GLN A 35 -11.73 0.71 -19.23
CA GLN A 35 -13.00 0.24 -19.77
C GLN A 35 -12.91 -0.13 -21.26
N GLU A 36 -12.32 0.76 -22.07
CA GLU A 36 -12.38 0.72 -23.54
C GLU A 36 -11.20 0.00 -24.19
N ASP A 37 -10.00 0.10 -23.62
CA ASP A 37 -8.74 -0.40 -24.17
C ASP A 37 -7.80 -0.87 -23.04
N LEU A 38 -8.05 -2.11 -22.60
CA LEU A 38 -7.36 -2.65 -21.43
C LEU A 38 -5.88 -2.94 -21.70
N GLU A 39 -5.51 -3.22 -22.94
CA GLU A 39 -4.12 -3.41 -23.33
C GLU A 39 -3.34 -2.10 -23.17
N GLN A 40 -3.89 -0.98 -23.69
CA GLN A 40 -3.30 0.34 -23.47
C GLN A 40 -3.19 0.69 -21.98
N ALA A 41 -4.21 0.33 -21.18
CA ALA A 41 -4.20 0.58 -19.74
C ALA A 41 -3.08 -0.19 -19.02
N VAL A 42 -2.88 -1.47 -19.36
CA VAL A 42 -1.77 -2.30 -18.83
C VAL A 42 -0.42 -1.72 -19.24
N THR A 43 -0.24 -1.39 -20.52
CA THR A 43 1.01 -0.80 -21.03
C THR A 43 1.35 0.51 -20.29
N CYS A 44 0.37 1.39 -20.13
CA CYS A 44 0.56 2.68 -19.46
C CYS A 44 1.01 2.52 -17.99
N LEU A 45 0.41 1.59 -17.25
CA LEU A 45 0.82 1.34 -15.86
C LEU A 45 2.23 0.71 -15.77
N LYS A 46 2.55 -0.25 -16.66
CA LYS A 46 3.88 -0.83 -16.77
C LYS A 46 4.95 0.25 -17.05
N GLU A 47 4.67 1.18 -17.97
CA GLU A 47 5.56 2.29 -18.29
C GLU A 47 5.84 3.18 -17.07
N VAL A 48 4.82 3.51 -16.27
CA VAL A 48 5.00 4.32 -15.04
C VAL A 48 5.81 3.55 -13.98
N ASP A 49 5.61 2.24 -13.85
CA ASP A 49 6.42 1.40 -12.97
C ASP A 49 7.89 1.39 -13.41
N LEU A 50 8.16 1.22 -14.72
CA LEU A 50 9.51 1.29 -15.28
C LEU A 50 10.17 2.67 -15.08
N MET A 51 9.42 3.77 -15.20
CA MET A 51 9.93 5.11 -14.91
C MET A 51 10.37 5.24 -13.45
N ALA A 52 9.61 4.70 -12.50
CA ALA A 52 9.96 4.70 -11.09
C ALA A 52 11.22 3.86 -10.81
N LEU A 53 11.30 2.65 -11.37
CA LEU A 53 12.46 1.77 -11.24
C LEU A 53 13.73 2.40 -11.84
N ASN A 54 13.63 3.03 -13.01
CA ASN A 54 14.76 3.71 -13.64
C ASN A 54 15.27 4.91 -12.82
N LYS A 55 14.38 5.67 -12.15
CA LYS A 55 14.81 6.75 -11.25
C LYS A 55 15.58 6.25 -10.04
N MET A 56 15.21 5.07 -9.53
CA MET A 56 15.86 4.43 -8.39
C MET A 56 17.36 4.17 -8.63
N LEU A 57 17.80 4.00 -9.90
CA LEU A 57 19.22 3.87 -10.26
C LEU A 57 20.08 5.04 -9.73
N GLY A 58 19.51 6.24 -9.63
CA GLY A 58 20.21 7.42 -9.09
C GLY A 58 20.48 7.37 -7.58
N SER A 59 19.92 6.39 -6.87
CA SER A 59 20.06 6.24 -5.41
C SER A 59 20.84 4.99 -5.00
N VAL A 60 21.38 4.23 -5.96
CA VAL A 60 22.04 2.94 -5.71
C VAL A 60 23.23 3.06 -4.75
N SER A 61 24.04 4.13 -4.84
CA SER A 61 25.16 4.32 -3.92
C SER A 61 24.70 4.37 -2.45
N LYS A 62 23.58 5.03 -2.16
CA LYS A 62 23.02 5.09 -0.80
C LYS A 62 22.47 3.73 -0.34
N ILE A 63 21.98 2.91 -1.28
CA ILE A 63 21.55 1.54 -1.00
C ILE A 63 22.75 0.67 -0.65
N GLU A 64 23.89 0.86 -1.32
CA GLU A 64 25.16 0.19 -0.97
C GLU A 64 25.66 0.60 0.41
N ASP A 65 25.61 1.89 0.75
CA ASP A 65 25.98 2.37 2.09
C ASP A 65 25.09 1.71 3.17
N MET A 66 23.78 1.60 2.91
CA MET A 66 22.84 0.90 3.80
C MET A 66 23.16 -0.60 3.91
N ARG A 67 23.51 -1.27 2.80
CA ARG A 67 23.94 -2.68 2.79
C ARG A 67 25.17 -2.90 3.67
N ILE A 68 26.15 -2.01 3.59
CA ILE A 68 27.35 -2.04 4.43
C ILE A 68 26.97 -1.91 5.90
N ALA A 69 26.14 -0.91 6.25
CA ALA A 69 25.68 -0.69 7.63
C ALA A 69 24.89 -1.88 8.19
N ILE A 70 24.05 -2.52 7.36
CA ILE A 70 23.35 -3.77 7.72
C ILE A 70 24.36 -4.87 8.04
N GLY A 71 25.32 -5.12 7.14
CA GLY A 71 26.33 -6.17 7.33
C GLY A 71 27.19 -5.96 8.58
N GLU A 72 27.62 -4.72 8.85
CA GLU A 72 28.35 -4.35 10.06
C GLU A 72 27.51 -4.50 11.33
N THR A 73 26.20 -4.30 11.24
CA THR A 73 25.28 -4.49 12.37
C THR A 73 25.15 -5.95 12.72
N LEU A 74 24.86 -6.80 11.74
CA LEU A 74 24.72 -8.24 11.91
C LEU A 74 26.04 -8.88 12.38
N THR A 75 27.18 -8.47 11.80
CA THR A 75 28.51 -8.98 12.20
C THR A 75 28.85 -8.64 13.65
N ALA A 76 28.38 -7.49 14.15
CA ALA A 76 28.56 -7.08 15.54
C ALA A 76 27.57 -7.74 16.52
N GLY A 77 26.68 -8.62 16.04
CA GLY A 77 25.64 -9.26 16.83
C GLY A 77 24.43 -8.36 17.14
N GLY A 78 24.32 -7.22 16.47
CA GLY A 78 23.12 -6.38 16.49
C GLY A 78 22.03 -6.91 15.55
N ARG A 79 20.81 -6.41 15.71
CA ARG A 79 19.65 -6.77 14.90
C ARG A 79 19.25 -5.63 13.97
N ILE A 80 18.56 -5.99 12.89
CA ILE A 80 17.98 -5.05 11.93
C ILE A 80 16.48 -4.95 12.21
N PHE A 81 16.02 -3.74 12.49
CA PHE A 81 14.61 -3.44 12.66
C PHE A 81 14.05 -2.78 11.40
N LEU A 82 12.90 -3.25 10.92
CA LEU A 82 12.21 -2.70 9.76
C LEU A 82 10.86 -2.12 10.18
N CYS A 83 10.62 -0.85 9.89
CA CYS A 83 9.42 -0.13 10.31
C CYS A 83 8.69 0.50 9.12
N GLY A 84 7.36 0.37 9.09
CA GLY A 84 6.52 1.09 8.13
C GLY A 84 5.05 1.19 8.54
N CYS A 85 4.22 1.71 7.65
CA CYS A 85 2.77 1.75 7.81
C CYS A 85 2.06 1.31 6.53
N GLY A 86 0.87 0.70 6.62
CA GLY A 86 0.13 0.27 5.43
C GLY A 86 1.00 -0.59 4.52
N ALA A 87 1.15 -0.20 3.25
CA ALA A 87 1.95 -0.93 2.28
C ALA A 87 3.44 -1.04 2.66
N THR A 88 4.06 0.00 3.24
CA THR A 88 5.46 -0.08 3.71
C THR A 88 5.62 -0.93 4.97
N GLY A 89 4.58 -1.00 5.81
CA GLY A 89 4.53 -1.94 6.94
C GLY A 89 4.49 -3.39 6.48
N ARG A 90 3.62 -3.71 5.52
CA ARG A 90 3.51 -5.07 4.94
C ARG A 90 4.76 -5.48 4.16
N LEU A 91 5.39 -4.53 3.48
CA LEU A 91 6.73 -4.69 2.91
C LEU A 91 7.77 -5.05 3.97
N SER A 92 7.75 -4.39 5.13
CA SER A 92 8.68 -4.71 6.22
C SER A 92 8.49 -6.15 6.69
N LEU A 93 7.24 -6.57 6.88
CA LEU A 93 6.90 -7.96 7.23
C LEU A 93 7.32 -8.96 6.15
N LEU A 94 7.15 -8.63 4.87
CA LEU A 94 7.65 -9.45 3.76
C LEU A 94 9.17 -9.63 3.85
N LEU A 95 9.93 -8.57 4.10
CA LEU A 95 11.39 -8.64 4.16
C LEU A 95 11.88 -9.44 5.38
N GLU A 96 11.22 -9.33 6.53
CA GLU A 96 11.47 -10.23 7.67
C GLU A 96 11.17 -11.70 7.30
N PHE A 97 10.03 -11.96 6.65
CA PHE A 97 9.66 -13.31 6.19
C PHE A 97 10.72 -13.90 5.25
N LEU A 98 11.13 -13.13 4.23
CA LEU A 98 12.15 -13.57 3.27
C LEU A 98 13.52 -13.80 3.93
N TRP A 99 13.90 -12.99 4.91
CA TRP A 99 15.11 -13.20 5.70
C TRP A 99 15.07 -14.55 6.43
N ARG A 100 13.95 -14.86 7.09
CA ARG A 100 13.74 -16.12 7.83
C ARG A 100 13.67 -17.34 6.93
N GLU A 101 13.09 -17.20 5.74
CA GLU A 101 13.12 -18.28 4.74
C GLU A 101 14.54 -18.58 4.27
N LYS A 102 15.33 -17.53 4.01
CA LYS A 102 16.73 -17.66 3.59
C LYS A 102 17.63 -18.17 4.72
N ASN A 103 17.35 -17.78 5.96
CA ASN A 103 18.13 -18.10 7.16
C ASN A 103 17.25 -18.75 8.25
N PRO A 104 16.91 -20.06 8.13
CA PRO A 104 16.03 -20.72 9.08
C PRO A 104 16.55 -20.65 10.52
N GLY A 105 15.69 -20.17 11.44
CA GLY A 105 16.03 -19.99 12.86
C GLY A 105 16.77 -18.70 13.19
N ASP A 106 17.01 -17.82 12.21
CA ASP A 106 17.63 -16.51 12.43
C ASP A 106 16.56 -15.43 12.70
N ASP A 107 16.58 -14.89 13.93
CA ASP A 107 15.70 -13.83 14.41
C ASP A 107 16.32 -12.42 14.35
N SER A 108 17.44 -12.24 13.65
CA SER A 108 18.19 -10.97 13.62
C SER A 108 17.52 -9.86 12.82
N VAL A 109 16.51 -10.18 12.00
CA VAL A 109 15.64 -9.19 11.34
C VAL A 109 14.27 -9.18 12.02
N VAL A 110 13.84 -7.99 12.45
CA VAL A 110 12.61 -7.77 13.21
C VAL A 110 11.78 -6.70 12.51
N ALA A 111 10.68 -7.08 11.87
CA ALA A 111 9.76 -6.12 11.27
C ALA A 111 8.59 -5.79 12.19
N PHE A 112 8.10 -4.55 12.08
CA PHE A 112 6.92 -4.10 12.78
C PHE A 112 6.21 -2.97 12.02
N MET A 113 4.92 -2.83 12.24
CA MET A 113 4.11 -1.80 11.57
C MET A 113 3.07 -1.17 12.48
N ALA A 114 2.58 0.00 12.09
CA ALA A 114 1.46 0.64 12.78
C ALA A 114 0.25 -0.30 12.82
N GLY A 115 -0.31 -0.49 14.02
CA GLY A 115 -1.42 -1.42 14.26
C GLY A 115 -1.00 -2.86 14.61
N GLY A 116 0.28 -3.22 14.52
CA GLY A 116 0.76 -4.59 14.74
C GLY A 116 0.47 -5.52 13.55
N ASP A 117 0.82 -6.80 13.67
CA ASP A 117 0.73 -7.75 12.54
C ASP A 117 -0.69 -7.98 12.01
N ILE A 118 -1.72 -7.79 12.83
CA ILE A 118 -3.11 -7.78 12.37
C ILE A 118 -3.37 -6.80 11.23
N ALA A 119 -2.60 -5.71 11.16
CA ALA A 119 -2.69 -4.76 10.08
C ALA A 119 -2.32 -5.37 8.70
N LEU A 120 -1.60 -6.49 8.66
CA LEU A 120 -1.32 -7.23 7.43
C LEU A 120 -2.61 -7.66 6.72
N VAL A 121 -3.60 -8.15 7.48
CA VAL A 121 -4.86 -8.71 6.95
C VAL A 121 -6.05 -7.76 7.10
N HIS A 122 -5.94 -6.73 7.94
CA HIS A 122 -7.00 -5.77 8.18
C HIS A 122 -6.44 -4.36 8.42
N SER A 123 -6.62 -3.43 7.48
CA SER A 123 -6.12 -2.06 7.62
C SER A 123 -6.76 -1.33 8.80
N LEU A 124 -5.92 -0.88 9.75
CA LEU A 124 -6.33 -0.12 10.94
C LEU A 124 -6.06 1.38 10.73
N GLU A 125 -7.10 2.16 10.44
CA GLU A 125 -6.98 3.60 10.21
C GLU A 125 -6.63 4.37 11.50
N GLY A 126 -5.79 5.41 11.37
CA GLY A 126 -5.49 6.37 12.44
C GLY A 126 -4.37 5.99 13.40
N PHE A 127 -3.92 4.73 13.44
CA PHE A 127 -2.75 4.33 14.24
C PHE A 127 -1.45 5.02 13.80
N GLU A 128 -1.36 5.34 12.51
CA GLU A 128 -0.20 5.97 11.89
C GLU A 128 0.04 7.43 12.30
N ASP A 129 -1.00 8.08 12.86
CA ASP A 129 -0.99 9.51 13.17
C ASP A 129 -0.25 9.86 14.48
N TYR A 130 0.21 8.85 15.24
CA TYR A 130 0.79 9.03 16.58
C TYR A 130 2.29 8.65 16.62
N PRO A 131 3.22 9.61 16.75
CA PRO A 131 4.65 9.33 16.90
C PRO A 131 4.99 8.46 18.12
N GLU A 132 4.30 8.70 19.24
CA GLU A 132 4.52 7.95 20.49
C GLU A 132 4.24 6.46 20.34
N TYR A 133 3.35 6.07 19.42
CA TYR A 133 3.08 4.66 19.15
C TYR A 133 4.25 3.99 18.44
N GLY A 134 4.91 4.67 17.50
CA GLY A 134 6.13 4.16 16.87
C GLY A 134 7.26 3.95 17.87
N LYS A 135 7.50 4.96 18.72
CA LYS A 135 8.47 4.90 19.82
C LYS A 135 8.18 3.76 20.79
N ARG A 136 6.92 3.62 21.22
CA ARG A 136 6.50 2.57 22.15
C ARG A 136 6.67 1.18 21.56
N HIS A 137 6.25 0.98 20.30
CA HIS A 137 6.36 -0.31 19.63
C HIS A 137 7.83 -0.73 19.48
N LEU A 138 8.69 0.17 19.02
CA LEU A 138 10.14 -0.07 18.92
C LEU A 138 10.75 -0.51 20.26
N LYS A 139 10.43 0.19 21.35
CA LYS A 139 10.91 -0.15 22.70
C LYS A 139 10.38 -1.48 23.20
N GLN A 140 9.13 -1.82 22.93
CA GLN A 140 8.52 -3.10 23.35
C GLN A 140 9.17 -4.30 22.66
N LEU A 141 9.61 -4.14 21.41
CA LEU A 141 10.37 -5.16 20.69
C LEU A 141 11.83 -5.28 21.17
N GLY A 142 12.20 -4.49 22.17
CA GLY A 142 13.49 -4.55 22.85
C GLY A 142 14.63 -3.97 22.03
N PHE A 143 14.38 -2.97 21.17
CA PHE A 143 15.42 -2.25 20.44
C PHE A 143 16.50 -1.72 21.39
N SER A 144 17.77 -1.91 21.03
CA SER A 144 18.93 -1.71 21.89
C SER A 144 20.03 -0.87 21.22
N ASP A 145 21.11 -0.62 21.96
CA ASP A 145 22.19 0.29 21.58
C ASP A 145 23.03 -0.18 20.38
N ASN A 146 22.95 -1.47 20.03
CA ASN A 146 23.70 -2.10 18.95
C ASN A 146 22.87 -2.38 17.69
N ASP A 147 21.56 -2.15 17.75
CA ASP A 147 20.62 -2.44 16.67
C ASP A 147 20.56 -1.30 15.65
N LEU A 148 20.17 -1.63 14.41
CA LEU A 148 19.94 -0.66 13.34
C LEU A 148 18.46 -0.62 12.99
N LEU A 149 17.86 0.56 12.95
CA LEU A 149 16.50 0.74 12.44
C LEU A 149 16.53 1.25 11.00
N ILE A 150 15.75 0.62 10.13
CA ILE A 150 15.44 1.08 8.77
C ILE A 150 13.94 1.40 8.72
N SER A 151 13.64 2.69 8.54
CA SER A 151 12.29 3.24 8.55
C SER A 151 11.86 3.58 7.12
N CYS A 152 10.73 3.03 6.68
CA CYS A 152 10.16 3.26 5.36
C CYS A 152 8.84 4.00 5.48
N THR A 153 8.70 5.13 4.76
CA THR A 153 7.45 5.86 4.61
C THR A 153 7.37 6.38 3.18
N GLU A 154 6.30 6.04 2.45
CA GLU A 154 6.23 6.39 1.03
C GLU A 154 6.29 7.91 0.81
N GLY A 155 5.53 8.67 1.59
CA GLY A 155 5.46 10.12 1.43
C GLY A 155 6.53 10.88 2.21
N GLY A 156 7.17 10.28 3.23
CA GLY A 156 8.15 10.97 4.09
C GLY A 156 7.54 11.71 5.28
N GLU A 157 6.22 11.64 5.49
CA GLU A 157 5.50 12.40 6.51
C GLU A 157 4.80 11.55 7.58
N THR A 158 4.89 10.22 7.57
CA THR A 158 4.11 9.35 8.47
C THR A 158 4.55 9.51 9.94
N PRO A 159 3.71 10.03 10.86
CA PRO A 159 4.09 10.33 12.25
C PRO A 159 4.61 9.12 13.03
N TYR A 160 3.94 7.96 12.92
CA TYR A 160 4.36 6.71 13.56
C TYR A 160 5.79 6.31 13.17
N VAL A 161 6.11 6.36 11.88
CA VAL A 161 7.43 6.00 11.36
C VAL A 161 8.48 6.99 11.85
N ILE A 162 8.18 8.30 11.76
CA ILE A 162 9.03 9.37 12.29
C ILE A 162 9.35 9.17 13.77
N GLY A 163 8.34 8.86 14.60
CA GLY A 163 8.54 8.65 16.04
C GLY A 163 9.39 7.43 16.36
N ALA A 164 9.30 6.36 15.56
CA ALA A 164 10.21 5.21 15.68
C ALA A 164 11.65 5.60 15.28
N THR A 165 11.83 6.36 14.19
CA THR A 165 13.15 6.83 13.74
C THR A 165 13.82 7.74 14.78
N GLU A 166 13.10 8.75 15.29
CA GLU A 166 13.60 9.66 16.34
C GLU A 166 13.99 8.87 17.60
N ALA A 167 13.18 7.89 18.02
CA ALA A 167 13.50 7.03 19.15
C ALA A 167 14.73 6.14 18.92
N ALA A 168 14.91 5.58 17.73
CA ALA A 168 16.10 4.80 17.41
C ALA A 168 17.38 5.64 17.47
N CYS A 169 17.32 6.88 16.97
CA CYS A 169 18.41 7.85 17.06
C CYS A 169 18.80 8.18 18.52
N GLU A 170 17.83 8.16 19.45
CA GLU A 170 18.11 8.36 20.89
C GLU A 170 18.72 7.12 21.56
N ILE A 171 18.39 5.91 21.10
CA ILE A 171 18.72 4.65 21.79
C ILE A 171 20.00 4.02 21.25
N SER A 172 20.15 3.97 19.93
CA SER A 172 21.24 3.28 19.25
C SER A 172 22.45 4.16 19.03
N LYS A 173 23.63 3.54 19.07
CA LYS A 173 24.87 4.19 18.58
C LYS A 173 24.98 4.16 17.06
N ARG A 174 24.07 3.46 16.38
CA ARG A 174 23.98 3.39 14.92
C ARG A 174 22.88 4.35 14.46
N ASP A 175 23.24 5.23 13.54
CA ASP A 175 22.27 6.15 12.94
C ASP A 175 21.19 5.37 12.19
N PRO A 176 19.89 5.58 12.49
CA PRO A 176 18.82 4.91 11.78
C PRO A 176 18.71 5.43 10.34
N TYR A 177 18.20 4.57 9.44
CA TYR A 177 17.88 4.95 8.07
C TYR A 177 16.43 5.41 7.94
N PHE A 178 16.19 6.49 7.20
CA PHE A 178 14.85 7.02 6.90
C PHE A 178 14.65 7.15 5.38
N LEU A 179 13.81 6.29 4.82
CA LEU A 179 13.59 6.15 3.37
C LEU A 179 12.21 6.69 2.97
N TYR A 180 12.16 7.48 1.90
CA TYR A 180 10.93 8.12 1.40
C TYR A 180 11.02 8.49 -0.09
N CYS A 181 9.87 8.81 -0.72
CA CYS A 181 9.79 8.96 -2.17
C CYS A 181 9.41 10.37 -2.67
N ASN A 182 9.35 11.38 -1.79
CA ASN A 182 9.21 12.79 -2.16
C ASN A 182 10.55 13.53 -2.08
N PRO A 183 10.77 14.58 -2.90
CA PRO A 183 11.99 15.38 -2.83
C PRO A 183 12.18 16.06 -1.47
N ASP A 184 13.42 16.10 -1.00
CA ASP A 184 13.85 16.80 0.22
C ASP A 184 13.37 18.24 0.24
N SER A 185 13.54 18.94 -0.89
CA SER A 185 13.18 20.35 -1.03
C SER A 185 11.70 20.60 -0.74
N ILE A 186 10.83 19.70 -1.18
CA ILE A 186 9.38 19.80 -0.96
C ILE A 186 9.05 19.46 0.48
N LEU A 187 9.58 18.34 1.00
CA LEU A 187 9.28 17.89 2.37
C LEU A 187 9.77 18.88 3.42
N CYS A 188 11.00 19.37 3.30
CA CYS A 188 11.60 20.29 4.28
C CYS A 188 10.97 21.68 4.23
N GLU A 189 10.47 22.12 3.06
CA GLU A 189 9.78 23.41 2.93
C GLU A 189 8.35 23.34 3.49
N LYS A 190 7.61 22.26 3.19
CA LYS A 190 6.17 22.20 3.44
C LYS A 190 5.80 21.49 4.73
N ILE A 191 6.59 20.52 5.19
CA ILE A 191 6.20 19.58 6.25
C ILE A 191 7.22 19.59 7.39
N GLU A 192 6.94 20.36 8.43
CA GLU A 192 7.83 20.54 9.59
C GLU A 192 8.28 19.22 10.23
N ARG A 193 7.38 18.23 10.35
CA ARG A 193 7.73 16.92 10.91
C ARG A 193 8.69 16.11 10.05
N SER A 194 8.62 16.26 8.73
CA SER A 194 9.57 15.63 7.81
C SER A 194 10.91 16.33 7.88
N LYS A 195 10.91 17.68 7.91
CA LYS A 195 12.12 18.49 8.09
C LYS A 195 12.94 18.06 9.31
N ARG A 196 12.31 17.89 10.47
CA ARG A 196 12.98 17.47 11.71
C ARG A 196 13.80 16.18 11.57
N VAL A 197 13.30 15.22 10.81
CA VAL A 197 13.97 13.93 10.61
C VAL A 197 15.00 14.00 9.48
N ILE A 198 14.67 14.69 8.39
CA ILE A 198 15.50 14.80 7.17
C ILE A 198 16.73 15.70 7.37
N GLU A 199 16.64 16.70 8.24
CA GLU A 199 17.77 17.60 8.57
C GLU A 199 18.54 17.15 9.83
N ASN A 200 18.14 16.06 10.48
CA ASN A 200 18.86 15.54 11.64
C ASN A 200 20.17 14.84 11.19
N PRO A 201 21.35 15.31 11.63
CA PRO A 201 22.63 14.75 11.20
C PRO A 201 22.89 13.31 11.68
N ASN A 202 22.14 12.84 12.68
CA ASN A 202 22.26 11.49 13.23
C ASN A 202 21.23 10.52 12.62
N ILE A 203 20.66 10.87 11.45
CA ILE A 203 19.71 10.04 10.71
C ILE A 203 20.17 9.95 9.26
N GLN A 204 20.34 8.73 8.76
CA GLN A 204 20.76 8.47 7.39
C GLN A 204 19.55 8.50 6.45
N LYS A 205 19.35 9.60 5.74
CA LYS A 205 18.22 9.74 4.80
C LYS A 205 18.52 9.13 3.43
N ILE A 206 17.52 8.47 2.85
CA ILE A 206 17.55 8.04 1.44
C ILE A 206 16.26 8.49 0.75
N GLU A 207 16.39 9.58 0.00
CA GLU A 207 15.38 10.03 -0.96
C GLU A 207 15.36 9.11 -2.18
N LEU A 208 14.30 8.30 -2.32
CA LEU A 208 14.02 7.41 -3.45
C LEU A 208 12.93 8.01 -4.33
N PHE A 209 13.20 9.19 -4.92
CA PHE A 209 12.22 9.90 -5.72
C PHE A 209 11.73 9.10 -6.93
N VAL A 210 10.41 8.89 -7.02
CA VAL A 210 9.77 8.12 -8.12
C VAL A 210 8.92 8.98 -9.06
N GLY A 211 8.57 10.21 -8.69
CA GLY A 211 7.59 11.01 -9.40
C GLY A 211 6.14 10.74 -8.96
N PRO A 212 5.15 11.26 -9.70
CA PRO A 212 3.73 11.11 -9.34
C PRO A 212 3.28 9.66 -9.36
N MET A 213 2.18 9.35 -8.67
CA MET A 213 1.63 7.99 -8.65
C MET A 213 0.73 7.74 -9.86
N ALA A 214 0.82 6.55 -10.46
CA ALA A 214 0.01 6.18 -11.63
C ALA A 214 -1.50 6.34 -11.37
N LEU A 215 -1.93 5.98 -10.16
CA LEU A 215 -3.20 6.39 -9.56
C LEU A 215 -2.84 7.36 -8.42
N SER A 216 -3.25 8.63 -8.53
CA SER A 216 -2.87 9.69 -7.59
C SER A 216 -3.10 9.25 -6.15
N GLY A 217 -2.09 9.44 -5.27
CA GLY A 217 -2.16 9.09 -3.85
C GLY A 217 -2.11 7.58 -3.52
N SER A 218 -2.02 6.69 -4.52
CA SER A 218 -1.94 5.24 -4.33
C SER A 218 -0.47 4.80 -4.16
N THR A 219 0.13 5.15 -3.03
CA THR A 219 1.55 4.88 -2.72
C THR A 219 1.91 3.39 -2.62
N ARG A 220 0.91 2.51 -2.50
CA ARG A 220 1.07 1.04 -2.59
C ARG A 220 1.69 0.57 -3.92
N MET A 221 1.67 1.41 -4.95
CA MET A 221 2.20 1.12 -6.28
C MET A 221 3.70 1.45 -6.34
N GLN A 222 4.09 2.49 -7.07
CA GLN A 222 5.48 2.80 -7.41
C GLN A 222 6.35 3.04 -6.16
N ALA A 223 5.87 3.85 -5.21
CA ALA A 223 6.65 4.23 -4.03
C ALA A 223 7.02 3.03 -3.14
N SER A 224 6.04 2.20 -2.75
CA SER A 224 6.35 1.01 -1.95
C SER A 224 7.13 -0.05 -2.73
N THR A 225 7.00 -0.13 -4.07
CA THR A 225 7.85 -1.04 -4.88
C THR A 225 9.33 -0.66 -4.80
N VAL A 226 9.68 0.62 -4.97
CA VAL A 226 11.10 1.03 -4.91
C VAL A 226 11.66 0.90 -3.50
N LEU A 227 10.85 1.16 -2.47
CA LEU A 227 11.24 0.93 -1.08
C LEU A 227 11.49 -0.57 -0.82
N GLN A 228 10.69 -1.46 -1.41
CA GLN A 228 10.83 -2.91 -1.23
C GLN A 228 12.14 -3.39 -1.82
N LEU A 229 12.45 -2.93 -3.04
CA LEU A 229 13.70 -3.26 -3.72
C LEU A 229 14.90 -2.64 -2.99
N ALA A 230 14.81 -1.39 -2.54
CA ALA A 230 15.92 -0.71 -1.88
C ALA A 230 16.37 -1.45 -0.63
N VAL A 231 15.43 -1.74 0.27
CA VAL A 231 15.73 -2.45 1.52
C VAL A 231 16.00 -3.93 1.23
N GLY A 232 15.22 -4.55 0.35
CA GLY A 232 15.36 -5.95 -0.01
C GLY A 232 16.74 -6.26 -0.60
N MET A 233 17.23 -5.49 -1.56
CA MET A 233 18.57 -5.70 -2.14
C MET A 233 19.66 -5.49 -1.10
N ALA A 234 19.55 -4.44 -0.26
CA ALA A 234 20.52 -4.18 0.80
C ALA A 234 20.54 -5.26 1.89
N LEU A 235 19.41 -5.95 2.12
CA LEU A 235 19.27 -6.94 3.18
C LEU A 235 19.52 -8.37 2.70
N LEU A 236 19.05 -8.74 1.51
CA LEU A 236 18.91 -10.12 1.07
C LEU A 236 19.89 -10.51 -0.04
N ASP A 237 20.39 -9.57 -0.84
CA ASP A 237 21.30 -9.90 -1.93
C ASP A 237 22.73 -10.08 -1.44
N GLU A 238 23.37 -11.13 -1.97
CA GLU A 238 24.77 -11.45 -1.73
C GLU A 238 25.50 -11.57 -3.07
N GLY A 239 26.74 -11.08 -3.12
CA GLY A 239 27.65 -11.34 -4.24
C GLY A 239 27.43 -10.53 -5.51
N ARG A 240 26.46 -9.60 -5.54
CA ARG A 240 26.29 -8.59 -6.62
C ARG A 240 25.99 -7.22 -6.02
N SER A 241 26.28 -6.17 -6.78
CA SER A 241 25.90 -4.81 -6.40
C SER A 241 24.40 -4.58 -6.62
N ALA A 242 23.80 -3.68 -5.84
CA ALA A 242 22.45 -3.18 -6.00
C ALA A 242 22.23 -2.54 -7.39
N GLU A 243 23.29 -2.04 -8.04
CA GLU A 243 23.20 -1.51 -9.41
C GLU A 243 22.94 -2.63 -10.42
N GLU A 244 23.73 -3.71 -10.34
CA GLU A 244 23.61 -4.87 -11.22
C GLU A 244 22.28 -5.57 -11.03
N ALA A 245 21.90 -5.80 -9.76
CA ALA A 245 20.61 -6.34 -9.36
C ALA A 245 19.43 -5.52 -9.91
N LEU A 246 19.41 -4.21 -9.68
CA LEU A 246 18.33 -3.35 -10.15
C LEU A 246 18.25 -3.29 -11.68
N LYS A 247 19.38 -3.18 -12.39
CA LYS A 247 19.41 -3.20 -13.86
C LYS A 247 18.86 -4.49 -14.43
N GLN A 248 19.22 -5.63 -13.84
CA GLN A 248 18.75 -6.93 -14.27
C GLN A 248 17.25 -7.10 -13.99
N PHE A 249 16.76 -6.64 -12.84
CA PHE A 249 15.33 -6.65 -12.56
C PHE A 249 14.53 -5.72 -13.49
N ILE A 250 15.04 -4.51 -13.78
CA ILE A 250 14.43 -3.61 -14.77
C ILE A 250 14.30 -4.32 -16.11
N LYS A 251 15.36 -4.98 -16.58
CA LYS A 251 15.34 -5.75 -17.83
C LYS A 251 14.27 -6.84 -17.83
N VAL A 252 14.13 -7.58 -16.73
CA VAL A 252 13.04 -8.58 -16.56
C VAL A 252 11.67 -7.92 -16.73
N VAL A 253 11.44 -6.78 -16.07
CA VAL A 253 10.15 -6.07 -16.19
C VAL A 253 9.94 -5.54 -17.61
N GLU A 254 10.97 -5.00 -18.26
CA GLU A 254 10.91 -4.51 -19.65
C GLU A 254 10.51 -5.62 -20.62
N GLU A 255 11.16 -6.77 -20.55
CA GLU A 255 10.97 -7.89 -21.48
C GLU A 255 9.69 -8.70 -21.21
N LEU A 256 9.18 -8.72 -19.97
CA LEU A 256 8.00 -9.50 -19.62
C LEU A 256 6.73 -8.95 -20.29
N ASP A 257 5.92 -9.85 -20.86
CA ASP A 257 4.62 -9.50 -21.42
C ASP A 257 3.55 -9.34 -20.32
N PHE A 258 3.28 -8.09 -19.93
CA PHE A 258 2.22 -7.78 -18.97
C PHE A 258 0.82 -7.86 -19.61
N LEU A 259 0.69 -7.88 -20.94
CA LEU A 259 -0.62 -8.00 -21.60
C LEU A 259 -1.29 -9.34 -21.32
N ALA A 260 -0.50 -10.34 -20.91
CA ALA A 260 -1.03 -11.60 -20.39
C ALA A 260 -1.92 -11.44 -19.14
N LEU A 261 -1.94 -10.26 -18.47
CA LEU A 261 -2.90 -9.93 -17.42
C LEU A 261 -4.32 -9.63 -17.94
N VAL A 262 -4.48 -9.24 -19.20
CA VAL A 262 -5.77 -8.79 -19.77
C VAL A 262 -6.89 -9.82 -19.58
N PRO A 263 -6.70 -11.13 -19.84
CA PRO A 263 -7.73 -12.14 -19.58
C PRO A 263 -8.11 -12.22 -18.10
N PHE A 264 -7.13 -12.18 -17.18
CA PHE A 264 -7.38 -12.25 -15.73
C PHE A 264 -8.16 -11.03 -15.23
N ILE A 265 -7.79 -9.83 -15.66
CA ILE A 265 -8.51 -8.58 -15.30
C ILE A 265 -9.96 -8.64 -15.81
N LYS A 266 -10.17 -9.13 -17.05
CA LYS A 266 -11.51 -9.29 -17.61
C LYS A 266 -12.33 -10.27 -16.78
N GLU A 267 -11.76 -11.43 -16.47
CA GLU A 267 -12.40 -12.51 -15.72
C GLU A 267 -12.77 -12.09 -14.30
N GLU A 268 -11.83 -11.57 -13.51
CA GLU A 268 -12.09 -11.13 -12.13
C GLU A 268 -13.09 -9.97 -12.09
N SER A 269 -12.99 -9.02 -13.03
CA SER A 269 -13.99 -7.94 -13.12
C SER A 269 -15.39 -8.44 -13.52
N ALA A 270 -15.49 -9.52 -14.30
CA ALA A 270 -16.77 -10.14 -14.68
C ALA A 270 -17.41 -10.86 -13.50
N ILE A 271 -16.61 -11.61 -12.73
CA ILE A 271 -17.03 -12.26 -11.46
C ILE A 271 -17.66 -11.22 -10.52
N TYR A 272 -16.97 -10.10 -10.28
CA TYR A 272 -17.51 -9.04 -9.41
C TYR A 272 -18.77 -8.37 -9.97
N LYS A 273 -18.86 -8.18 -11.29
CA LYS A 273 -20.08 -7.63 -11.94
C LYS A 273 -21.26 -8.60 -11.87
N ALA A 274 -21.01 -9.91 -11.81
CA ALA A 274 -22.02 -10.93 -11.59
C ALA A 274 -22.50 -11.01 -10.13
N GLY A 275 -21.87 -10.28 -9.20
CA GLY A 275 -22.16 -10.36 -7.77
C GLY A 275 -21.59 -11.62 -7.10
N GLU A 276 -20.58 -12.22 -7.73
CA GLU A 276 -19.87 -13.39 -7.27
C GLU A 276 -18.52 -13.00 -6.62
N TYR A 277 -17.88 -13.95 -5.93
CA TYR A 277 -16.72 -13.69 -5.08
C TYR A 277 -15.50 -14.49 -5.51
N LEU A 278 -14.33 -13.99 -5.10
CA LEU A 278 -13.05 -14.63 -5.39
C LEU A 278 -12.35 -15.13 -4.12
N MET A 279 -11.77 -16.31 -4.18
CA MET A 279 -10.84 -16.86 -3.21
C MET A 279 -9.45 -16.88 -3.84
N TYR A 280 -8.55 -16.01 -3.37
CA TYR A 280 -7.14 -16.10 -3.72
C TYR A 280 -6.52 -17.28 -2.96
N THR A 281 -5.78 -18.13 -3.68
CA THR A 281 -5.05 -19.27 -3.12
C THR A 281 -3.54 -19.11 -3.37
N PRO A 282 -2.85 -18.24 -2.61
CA PRO A 282 -1.41 -18.07 -2.73
C PRO A 282 -0.67 -19.21 -2.05
N LEU A 283 0.00 -20.07 -2.81
CA LEU A 283 0.74 -21.20 -2.24
C LEU A 283 2.08 -20.79 -1.61
N ASP A 284 2.76 -19.83 -2.24
CA ASP A 284 4.12 -19.41 -1.87
C ASP A 284 4.20 -17.87 -1.65
N PHE A 285 3.11 -17.15 -1.95
CA PHE A 285 3.10 -15.69 -2.03
C PHE A 285 2.10 -15.02 -1.06
N GLY A 286 1.86 -15.64 0.10
CA GLY A 286 0.84 -15.22 1.07
C GLY A 286 0.89 -13.72 1.39
N ILE A 287 2.03 -13.23 1.90
CA ILE A 287 2.19 -11.82 2.29
C ILE A 287 1.98 -10.87 1.10
N THR A 288 2.50 -11.21 -0.08
CA THR A 288 2.36 -10.34 -1.26
C THR A 288 0.91 -10.22 -1.72
N VAL A 289 0.15 -11.33 -1.71
CA VAL A 289 -1.27 -11.30 -2.05
C VAL A 289 -2.09 -10.59 -0.98
N PHE A 290 -1.79 -10.78 0.31
CA PHE A 290 -2.40 -10.00 1.39
C PHE A 290 -2.11 -8.50 1.25
N THR A 291 -0.90 -8.13 0.84
CA THR A 291 -0.50 -6.74 0.65
C THR A 291 -1.36 -6.05 -0.40
N ASP A 292 -1.54 -6.65 -1.58
CA ASP A 292 -2.42 -6.07 -2.60
C ASP A 292 -3.88 -6.07 -2.14
N THR A 293 -4.42 -7.22 -1.73
CA THR A 293 -5.85 -7.38 -1.43
C THR A 293 -6.31 -6.53 -0.25
N THR A 294 -5.51 -6.42 0.81
CA THR A 294 -5.85 -5.59 1.99
C THR A 294 -5.80 -4.10 1.66
N GLU A 295 -4.85 -3.66 0.82
CA GLU A 295 -4.75 -2.26 0.36
C GLU A 295 -5.87 -1.84 -0.59
N ARG A 296 -6.61 -2.78 -1.20
CA ARG A 296 -7.79 -2.43 -2.03
C ARG A 296 -8.90 -1.77 -1.19
N SER A 297 -9.01 -2.14 0.10
CA SER A 297 -10.03 -1.59 1.00
C SER A 297 -9.88 -0.08 1.23
N PRO A 298 -8.76 0.44 1.75
CA PRO A 298 -8.57 1.89 1.91
C PRO A 298 -8.43 2.64 0.58
N THR A 299 -7.81 2.02 -0.44
CA THR A 299 -7.59 2.67 -1.76
C THR A 299 -8.90 2.91 -2.50
N PHE A 300 -9.72 1.87 -2.65
CA PHE A 300 -10.92 1.93 -3.46
C PHE A 300 -12.18 2.06 -2.62
N SER A 301 -12.08 2.11 -1.29
CA SER A 301 -13.20 2.12 -0.34
C SER A 301 -14.06 0.87 -0.42
N LEU A 302 -13.40 -0.29 -0.57
CA LEU A 302 -14.04 -1.61 -0.57
C LEU A 302 -14.21 -2.13 0.87
N PRO A 303 -15.17 -3.02 1.12
CA PRO A 303 -15.23 -3.75 2.37
C PRO A 303 -13.93 -4.52 2.62
N SER A 304 -13.42 -4.39 3.84
CA SER A 304 -12.31 -5.22 4.32
C SER A 304 -12.76 -6.67 4.48
N PHE A 305 -11.82 -7.57 4.69
CA PHE A 305 -12.10 -8.96 5.03
C PHE A 305 -13.06 -9.06 6.22
N GLU A 306 -13.93 -10.08 6.17
CA GLU A 306 -15.02 -10.24 7.12
C GLU A 306 -14.49 -10.31 8.55
N SER A 307 -15.01 -9.42 9.41
CA SER A 307 -14.61 -9.40 10.82
C SER A 307 -15.23 -10.60 11.56
N PRO A 308 -14.49 -11.27 12.45
CA PRO A 308 -14.95 -12.47 13.17
C PRO A 308 -16.20 -12.27 14.01
N ASN A 309 -16.46 -11.03 14.43
CA ASN A 309 -17.51 -10.69 15.40
C ASN A 309 -18.63 -9.82 14.82
N ALA A 310 -18.63 -9.57 13.50
CA ALA A 310 -19.58 -8.66 12.88
C ALA A 310 -20.57 -9.41 11.97
N GLN A 311 -21.85 -9.04 12.05
CA GLN A 311 -22.82 -9.43 11.04
C GLN A 311 -22.39 -8.85 9.69
N VAL A 312 -22.03 -9.73 8.74
CA VAL A 312 -21.53 -9.31 7.43
C VAL A 312 -22.68 -8.76 6.59
N LYS A 313 -22.80 -7.43 6.53
CA LYS A 313 -23.78 -6.75 5.67
C LYS A 313 -23.28 -6.58 4.24
N ASN A 314 -21.99 -6.32 4.08
CA ASN A 314 -21.33 -6.09 2.80
C ASN A 314 -20.02 -6.87 2.79
N PRO A 315 -20.01 -8.11 2.27
CA PRO A 315 -18.82 -8.95 2.25
C PRO A 315 -17.74 -8.36 1.34
N SER A 316 -16.49 -8.71 1.61
CA SER A 316 -15.38 -8.32 0.73
C SER A 316 -15.53 -8.98 -0.64
N LEU A 317 -15.09 -8.34 -1.72
CA LEU A 317 -15.16 -8.94 -3.06
C LEU A 317 -14.29 -10.20 -3.18
N CYS A 318 -13.21 -10.27 -2.40
CA CYS A 318 -12.35 -11.43 -2.32
C CYS A 318 -12.01 -11.85 -0.89
N TYR A 319 -11.42 -13.03 -0.74
CA TYR A 319 -10.78 -13.52 0.48
C TYR A 319 -9.52 -14.30 0.13
N ILE A 320 -8.77 -14.73 1.15
CA ILE A 320 -7.57 -15.56 0.99
C ILE A 320 -7.75 -16.91 1.68
N MET A 321 -7.29 -17.96 1.01
CA MET A 321 -7.21 -19.32 1.54
C MET A 321 -5.80 -19.87 1.33
N LEU A 322 -5.11 -20.22 2.41
CA LEU A 322 -3.82 -20.90 2.41
C LEU A 322 -4.08 -22.42 2.46
N PRO A 323 -4.00 -23.14 1.32
CA PRO A 323 -4.46 -24.52 1.24
C PRO A 323 -3.60 -25.51 2.06
N LYS A 324 -2.38 -25.12 2.42
CA LYS A 324 -1.44 -25.94 3.21
C LYS A 324 -1.64 -25.81 4.73
N ALA A 325 -2.44 -24.86 5.20
CA ALA A 325 -2.67 -24.64 6.62
C ALA A 325 -3.96 -25.32 7.09
N GLU A 326 -3.89 -26.11 8.16
CA GLU A 326 -5.01 -26.90 8.72
C GLU A 326 -5.83 -26.12 9.76
N SER A 327 -5.23 -25.08 10.33
CA SER A 327 -5.79 -24.23 11.38
C SER A 327 -5.46 -22.76 11.13
N LYS A 328 -6.18 -21.86 11.80
CA LYS A 328 -5.90 -20.43 11.77
C LYS A 328 -4.52 -20.11 12.35
N GLU A 329 -4.09 -20.82 13.40
CA GLU A 329 -2.76 -20.67 14.01
C GLU A 329 -1.66 -21.04 13.02
N GLU A 330 -1.79 -22.19 12.35
CA GLU A 330 -0.87 -22.58 11.28
C GLU A 330 -0.88 -21.60 10.12
N ALA A 331 -2.04 -21.04 9.77
CA ALA A 331 -2.15 -20.06 8.69
C ALA A 331 -1.38 -18.77 9.03
N TRP A 332 -1.56 -18.25 10.25
CA TRP A 332 -0.80 -17.09 10.75
C TRP A 332 0.70 -17.36 10.79
N HIS A 333 1.11 -18.52 11.30
CA HIS A 333 2.52 -18.89 11.37
C HIS A 333 3.13 -19.07 9.98
N ALA A 334 2.43 -19.72 9.05
CA ALA A 334 2.87 -19.87 7.65
C ALA A 334 2.95 -18.52 6.92
N LEU A 335 2.09 -17.57 7.27
CA LEU A 335 2.08 -16.23 6.67
C LEU A 335 3.29 -15.40 7.10
N LEU A 336 3.78 -15.54 8.34
CA LEU A 336 4.82 -14.68 8.91
C LEU A 336 6.16 -15.39 9.15
N ASN A 337 6.19 -16.73 9.06
CA ASN A 337 7.30 -17.58 9.48
C ASN A 337 7.73 -17.36 10.95
N ARG A 338 6.74 -17.01 11.77
CA ARG A 338 6.78 -16.80 13.23
C ARG A 338 5.36 -16.57 13.73
N ASP A 339 5.18 -16.59 15.06
CA ASP A 339 3.90 -16.20 15.64
C ASP A 339 3.65 -14.68 15.47
N PRO A 340 2.37 -14.24 15.34
CA PRO A 340 2.03 -12.83 15.23
C PRO A 340 2.47 -12.00 16.44
N ARG A 341 2.96 -10.79 16.18
CA ARG A 341 3.34 -9.78 17.16
C ARG A 341 2.33 -8.63 17.10
N ASN A 342 1.17 -8.83 17.72
CA ASN A 342 0.17 -7.76 17.89
C ASN A 342 0.54 -6.84 19.07
N LEU A 343 -0.08 -5.67 19.16
CA LEU A 343 0.32 -4.65 20.15
C LEU A 343 -0.08 -5.03 21.57
N ASN A 344 -1.29 -5.60 21.75
CA ASN A 344 -1.86 -5.94 23.06
C ASN A 344 -1.87 -4.77 24.07
N TRP A 345 -2.00 -3.54 23.56
CA TRP A 345 -2.04 -2.33 24.38
C TRP A 345 -3.46 -2.06 24.87
N VAL A 346 -3.66 -2.03 26.19
CA VAL A 346 -4.99 -1.84 26.80
C VAL A 346 -5.57 -0.44 26.60
N ASP A 347 -4.73 0.53 26.24
CA ASP A 347 -5.04 1.95 26.09
C ASP A 347 -5.30 2.37 24.62
N VAL A 348 -5.28 1.43 23.69
CA VAL A 348 -5.61 1.67 22.26
C VAL A 348 -6.73 0.73 21.80
N ASP A 349 -7.09 0.82 20.52
CA ASP A 349 -8.15 0.00 19.95
C ASP A 349 -7.90 -1.50 20.15
N LYS A 350 -8.93 -2.22 20.63
CA LYS A 350 -8.91 -3.66 20.86
C LYS A 350 -8.67 -4.47 19.59
N GLN A 351 -8.88 -3.88 18.42
CA GLN A 351 -8.55 -4.49 17.13
C GLN A 351 -7.05 -4.78 16.95
N THR A 352 -6.19 -4.21 17.79
CA THR A 352 -4.74 -4.47 17.82
C THR A 352 -4.30 -5.59 18.76
N MET A 353 -5.25 -6.34 19.34
CA MET A 353 -4.99 -7.39 20.31
C MET A 353 -5.07 -8.79 19.67
N ASP A 354 -4.40 -9.75 20.28
CA ASP A 354 -4.38 -11.15 19.83
C ASP A 354 -5.78 -11.77 19.73
N GLU A 355 -6.70 -11.38 20.64
CA GLU A 355 -8.10 -11.85 20.61
C GLU A 355 -8.79 -11.49 19.29
N TYR A 356 -8.57 -10.28 18.76
CA TYR A 356 -9.16 -9.85 17.49
C TYR A 356 -8.47 -10.54 16.31
N ALA A 357 -7.13 -10.61 16.32
CA ALA A 357 -6.36 -11.26 15.26
C ALA A 357 -6.69 -12.75 15.15
N GLY A 358 -6.85 -13.44 16.29
CA GLY A 358 -7.17 -14.85 16.38
C GLY A 358 -8.57 -15.22 15.89
N GLY A 359 -9.42 -14.26 15.51
CA GLY A 359 -10.68 -14.56 14.85
C GLY A 359 -10.56 -14.68 13.31
N PHE A 360 -9.50 -14.17 12.70
CA PHE A 360 -9.30 -14.29 11.25
C PHE A 360 -8.79 -15.68 10.91
N ASP A 361 -9.55 -16.39 10.07
CA ASP A 361 -9.17 -17.69 9.54
C ASP A 361 -9.00 -17.57 8.02
N PHE A 362 -7.77 -17.80 7.56
CA PHE A 362 -7.39 -17.90 6.15
C PHE A 362 -6.66 -19.23 5.88
N SER A 363 -6.92 -20.25 6.71
CA SER A 363 -6.50 -21.64 6.48
C SER A 363 -7.33 -22.28 5.35
N LYS A 364 -7.14 -23.57 5.09
CA LYS A 364 -7.99 -24.31 4.13
C LYS A 364 -9.49 -24.30 4.47
N LYS A 365 -9.86 -23.96 5.72
CA LYS A 365 -11.25 -23.82 6.19
C LYS A 365 -11.87 -22.46 5.89
N ALA A 366 -11.11 -21.51 5.33
CA ALA A 366 -11.57 -20.16 5.03
C ALA A 366 -12.83 -20.13 4.15
N ILE A 367 -12.96 -21.05 3.20
CA ILE A 367 -14.15 -21.15 2.34
C ILE A 367 -15.39 -21.52 3.15
N GLU A 368 -15.30 -22.53 4.01
CA GLU A 368 -16.41 -22.97 4.87
C GLU A 368 -16.83 -21.83 5.81
N TYR A 369 -15.85 -21.16 6.42
CA TYR A 369 -16.08 -20.01 7.28
C TYR A 369 -16.78 -18.87 6.52
N ARG A 370 -16.34 -18.57 5.30
CA ARG A 370 -16.91 -17.49 4.50
C ARG A 370 -18.34 -17.82 4.06
N GLU A 371 -18.60 -19.03 3.57
CA GLU A 371 -19.95 -19.49 3.21
C GLU A 371 -20.93 -19.46 4.40
N GLN A 372 -20.46 -19.76 5.61
CA GLN A 372 -21.27 -19.65 6.83
C GLN A 372 -21.66 -18.19 7.14
N ASN A 373 -20.77 -17.23 6.90
CA ASN A 373 -20.98 -15.82 7.23
C ASN A 373 -21.75 -15.03 6.17
N ILE A 374 -21.56 -15.36 4.89
CA ILE A 374 -22.11 -14.58 3.76
C ILE A 374 -23.16 -15.36 2.95
N GLY A 375 -23.41 -16.61 3.35
CA GLY A 375 -24.26 -17.58 2.64
C GLY A 375 -23.50 -18.34 1.54
N ALA A 376 -24.13 -19.39 1.00
CA ALA A 376 -23.62 -20.15 -0.13
C ALA A 376 -23.64 -19.31 -1.43
N LYS A 377 -22.63 -18.45 -1.59
CA LYS A 377 -22.40 -17.65 -2.79
C LYS A 377 -21.42 -18.38 -3.72
N THR A 378 -21.41 -18.02 -5.01
CA THR A 378 -20.40 -18.56 -5.93
C THR A 378 -19.02 -18.00 -5.57
N HIS A 379 -18.06 -18.89 -5.33
CA HIS A 379 -16.66 -18.58 -5.10
C HIS A 379 -15.79 -19.14 -6.23
N HIS A 380 -15.09 -18.26 -6.93
CA HIS A 380 -14.06 -18.62 -7.89
C HIS A 380 -12.70 -18.71 -7.20
N PHE A 381 -11.78 -19.52 -7.72
CA PHE A 381 -10.45 -19.69 -7.13
C PHE A 381 -9.39 -19.10 -8.05
N PHE A 382 -8.59 -18.19 -7.52
CA PHE A 382 -7.42 -17.65 -8.19
C PHE A 382 -6.16 -18.22 -7.54
N GLU A 383 -5.60 -19.24 -8.18
CA GLU A 383 -4.35 -19.87 -7.76
C GLU A 383 -3.15 -19.06 -8.23
N ILE A 384 -2.27 -18.76 -7.27
CA ILE A 384 -0.98 -18.08 -7.50
C ILE A 384 0.11 -18.90 -6.81
N LYS A 385 1.10 -19.37 -7.57
CA LYS A 385 2.19 -20.21 -7.04
C LYS A 385 3.50 -20.01 -7.77
N ALA A 386 4.60 -20.32 -7.09
CA ALA A 386 5.92 -20.38 -7.69
C ALA A 386 6.04 -21.66 -8.52
N VAL A 387 6.63 -21.54 -9.71
CA VAL A 387 6.98 -22.66 -10.59
C VAL A 387 8.39 -22.39 -11.12
N GLU A 388 9.41 -22.96 -10.46
CA GLU A 388 10.83 -22.70 -10.78
C GLU A 388 11.12 -21.19 -10.81
N LYS A 389 11.52 -20.66 -11.98
CA LYS A 389 11.78 -19.24 -12.25
C LYS A 389 10.54 -18.49 -12.74
N ALA A 390 9.33 -18.97 -12.48
CA ALA A 390 8.09 -18.34 -12.94
C ALA A 390 7.04 -18.25 -11.84
N ILE A 391 6.08 -17.34 -12.03
CA ILE A 391 4.89 -17.19 -11.21
C ILE A 391 3.70 -17.66 -12.05
N SER A 392 3.02 -18.71 -11.61
CA SER A 392 1.85 -19.25 -12.31
C SER A 392 0.57 -18.63 -11.78
N PHE A 393 -0.22 -18.08 -12.69
CA PHE A 393 -1.58 -17.61 -12.45
C PHE A 393 -2.58 -18.59 -13.06
N LYS A 394 -3.60 -18.97 -12.29
CA LYS A 394 -4.75 -19.72 -12.78
C LYS A 394 -6.05 -19.20 -12.17
N LEU A 395 -6.94 -18.72 -13.02
CA LEU A 395 -8.29 -18.27 -12.65
C LEU A 395 -9.28 -18.82 -13.67
N ASN A 396 -10.18 -19.71 -13.23
CA ASN A 396 -11.07 -20.46 -14.12
C ASN A 396 -10.27 -21.09 -15.28
N ASP A 397 -10.59 -20.73 -16.53
CA ASP A 397 -9.90 -21.21 -17.73
C ASP A 397 -8.66 -20.38 -18.10
N CYS A 398 -8.42 -19.23 -17.45
CA CYS A 398 -7.23 -18.41 -17.67
C CYS A 398 -6.03 -19.04 -16.96
N VAL A 399 -4.98 -19.39 -17.72
CA VAL A 399 -3.72 -19.90 -17.19
C VAL A 399 -2.56 -19.20 -17.88
N HIS A 400 -1.61 -18.69 -17.09
CA HIS A 400 -0.39 -18.08 -17.61
C HIS A 400 0.77 -18.25 -16.61
N GLN A 401 2.01 -18.19 -17.12
CA GLN A 401 3.23 -18.21 -16.32
C GLN A 401 4.07 -16.99 -16.66
N PHE A 402 4.31 -16.14 -15.66
CA PHE A 402 5.15 -14.96 -15.78
C PHE A 402 6.59 -15.33 -15.39
N ILE A 403 7.51 -15.30 -16.35
CA ILE A 403 8.90 -15.70 -16.12
C ILE A 403 9.65 -14.56 -15.41
N CYS A 404 10.29 -14.89 -14.30
CA CYS A 404 11.22 -14.06 -13.55
C CYS A 404 12.59 -14.76 -13.53
N GLU A 405 13.43 -14.46 -14.52
CA GLU A 405 14.74 -15.11 -14.64
C GLU A 405 15.69 -14.75 -13.49
N GLU A 406 15.41 -13.62 -12.82
CA GLU A 406 16.18 -13.12 -11.69
C GLU A 406 16.08 -14.03 -10.46
N GLU A 407 17.24 -14.36 -9.89
CA GLU A 407 17.35 -15.29 -8.77
C GLU A 407 17.12 -14.58 -7.43
N GLY A 408 16.37 -15.25 -6.55
CA GLY A 408 16.00 -14.72 -5.24
C GLY A 408 14.50 -14.44 -5.11
N SER A 409 13.92 -14.84 -3.99
CA SER A 409 12.49 -14.69 -3.70
C SER A 409 12.05 -13.22 -3.71
N LEU A 410 12.93 -12.27 -3.34
CA LEU A 410 12.65 -10.83 -3.41
C LEU A 410 12.11 -10.41 -4.78
N TYR A 411 12.74 -10.85 -5.88
CA TYR A 411 12.39 -10.43 -7.23
C TYR A 411 11.09 -11.04 -7.71
N GLN A 412 10.83 -12.31 -7.38
CA GLN A 412 9.53 -12.94 -7.67
C GLN A 412 8.40 -12.26 -6.90
N HIS A 413 8.58 -11.96 -5.61
CA HIS A 413 7.59 -11.24 -4.82
C HIS A 413 7.38 -9.80 -5.33
N THR A 414 8.45 -9.13 -5.78
CA THR A 414 8.36 -7.78 -6.34
C THR A 414 7.67 -7.78 -7.70
N LEU A 415 7.99 -8.74 -8.57
CA LEU A 415 7.31 -8.90 -9.85
C LEU A 415 5.83 -9.21 -9.65
N LEU A 416 5.50 -10.13 -8.74
CA LEU A 416 4.11 -10.42 -8.38
C LEU A 416 3.40 -9.16 -7.87
N LYS A 417 4.05 -8.36 -7.03
CA LYS A 417 3.50 -7.08 -6.55
C LYS A 417 3.18 -6.14 -7.71
N LEU A 418 4.07 -5.98 -8.70
CA LEU A 418 3.82 -5.18 -9.90
C LEU A 418 2.59 -5.69 -10.66
N LEU A 419 2.55 -7.00 -10.95
CA LEU A 419 1.44 -7.65 -11.65
C LEU A 419 0.11 -7.47 -10.92
N LEU A 420 0.07 -7.70 -9.59
CA LEU A 420 -1.14 -7.56 -8.79
C LEU A 420 -1.60 -6.11 -8.66
N ASN A 421 -0.68 -5.15 -8.51
CA ASN A 421 -1.02 -3.73 -8.44
C ASN A 421 -1.68 -3.25 -9.73
N ILE A 422 -1.16 -3.67 -10.89
CA ILE A 422 -1.77 -3.39 -12.20
C ILE A 422 -3.12 -4.12 -12.32
N HIS A 423 -3.16 -5.41 -11.99
CA HIS A 423 -4.37 -6.22 -12.05
C HIS A 423 -5.50 -5.59 -11.23
N SER A 424 -5.28 -5.38 -9.93
CA SER A 424 -6.28 -4.86 -9.00
C SER A 424 -6.70 -3.43 -9.36
N THR A 425 -5.77 -2.57 -9.77
CA THR A 425 -6.10 -1.20 -10.20
C THR A 425 -7.01 -1.23 -11.41
N LEU A 426 -6.70 -2.02 -12.43
CA LEU A 426 -7.51 -2.06 -13.65
C LEU A 426 -8.87 -2.74 -13.46
N ILE A 427 -9.00 -3.73 -12.57
CA ILE A 427 -10.32 -4.25 -12.15
C ILE A 427 -11.15 -3.10 -11.58
N MET A 428 -10.57 -2.29 -10.70
CA MET A 428 -11.28 -1.19 -10.05
C MET A 428 -11.63 -0.07 -11.04
N GLY A 429 -10.83 0.13 -12.07
CA GLY A 429 -11.18 0.97 -13.23
C GLY A 429 -12.41 0.44 -13.95
N ARG A 430 -12.46 -0.87 -14.21
CA ARG A 430 -13.60 -1.56 -14.82
C ARG A 430 -14.87 -1.54 -13.97
N LEU A 431 -14.73 -1.34 -12.66
CA LEU A 431 -15.82 -1.15 -11.69
C LEU A 431 -16.12 0.33 -11.40
N ASN A 432 -15.54 1.28 -12.13
CA ASN A 432 -15.74 2.73 -11.97
C ASN A 432 -15.40 3.25 -10.56
N ARG A 433 -14.33 2.72 -9.95
CA ARG A 433 -13.87 3.12 -8.60
C ARG A 433 -12.92 4.32 -8.61
N TYR A 434 -12.58 4.84 -9.78
CA TYR A 434 -11.84 6.10 -9.95
C TYR A 434 -12.23 6.74 -11.30
N GLN A 435 -11.98 8.03 -11.43
CA GLN A 435 -12.16 8.79 -12.67
C GLN A 435 -10.82 9.42 -13.03
N SER A 436 -10.51 9.54 -14.33
CA SER A 436 -9.17 9.97 -14.77
C SER A 436 -8.14 9.02 -14.14
N ASN A 437 -7.26 9.52 -13.29
CA ASN A 437 -6.38 8.77 -12.39
C ASN A 437 -6.51 9.20 -10.92
N VAL A 438 -7.70 9.61 -10.48
CA VAL A 438 -7.97 10.02 -9.09
C VAL A 438 -9.05 9.16 -8.42
N MET A 439 -8.81 8.77 -7.17
CA MET A 439 -9.69 7.90 -6.40
C MET A 439 -10.95 8.63 -5.92
N THR A 440 -12.06 8.47 -6.64
CA THR A 440 -13.30 9.23 -6.39
C THR A 440 -14.11 8.73 -5.20
N TRP A 441 -13.84 7.52 -4.73
CA TRP A 441 -14.58 6.85 -3.66
C TRP A 441 -13.99 7.04 -2.27
N VAL A 442 -12.90 7.81 -2.14
CA VAL A 442 -12.20 8.07 -0.88
C VAL A 442 -13.18 8.41 0.26
N LYS A 443 -13.03 7.76 1.42
CA LYS A 443 -13.83 8.07 2.62
C LYS A 443 -13.15 9.17 3.43
N PRO A 444 -13.73 10.39 3.56
CA PRO A 444 -13.08 11.52 4.21
C PRO A 444 -13.20 11.44 5.75
N ASN A 445 -12.61 10.41 6.33
CA ASN A 445 -12.67 10.07 7.77
C ASN A 445 -11.64 10.84 8.62
N ASN A 446 -10.51 11.21 8.02
CA ASN A 446 -9.45 12.00 8.63
C ASN A 446 -9.11 13.25 7.78
N GLY A 447 -8.27 14.14 8.31
CA GLY A 447 -7.92 15.39 7.62
C GLY A 447 -7.24 15.17 6.26
N LYS A 448 -6.30 14.21 6.15
CA LYS A 448 -5.62 13.87 4.89
C LYS A 448 -6.60 13.44 3.80
N LEU A 449 -7.60 12.61 4.15
CA LEU A 449 -8.60 12.11 3.19
C LEU A 449 -9.64 13.18 2.81
N VAL A 450 -9.96 14.11 3.72
CA VAL A 450 -10.80 15.29 3.42
C VAL A 450 -10.08 16.20 2.40
N ASP A 451 -8.81 16.52 2.65
CA ASP A 451 -7.99 17.33 1.74
C ASP A 451 -7.88 16.67 0.35
N ARG A 452 -7.59 15.36 0.32
CA ARG A 452 -7.52 14.59 -0.92
C ARG A 452 -8.82 14.63 -1.72
N ALA A 453 -9.96 14.42 -1.04
CA ALA A 453 -11.26 14.51 -1.70
C ALA A 453 -11.49 15.90 -2.30
N ALA A 454 -11.14 16.98 -1.59
CA ALA A 454 -11.29 18.34 -2.08
C ALA A 454 -10.42 18.62 -3.31
N ARG A 455 -9.15 18.18 -3.30
CA ARG A 455 -8.23 18.31 -4.45
C ARG A 455 -8.71 17.55 -5.67
N TYR A 456 -9.32 16.38 -5.51
CA TYR A 456 -9.88 15.63 -6.63
C TYR A 456 -11.10 16.31 -7.23
N VAL A 457 -11.97 16.91 -6.42
CA VAL A 457 -13.07 17.74 -6.94
C VAL A 457 -12.50 18.94 -7.72
N GLU A 458 -11.49 19.63 -7.18
CA GLU A 458 -10.84 20.76 -7.84
C GLU A 458 -10.22 20.36 -9.19
N LEU A 459 -9.48 19.26 -9.24
CA LEU A 459 -8.89 18.72 -10.48
C LEU A 459 -9.97 18.43 -11.53
N LEU A 460 -11.04 17.72 -11.13
CA LEU A 460 -12.12 17.35 -12.04
C LEU A 460 -12.93 18.57 -12.51
N LEU A 461 -13.08 19.61 -11.69
CA LEU A 461 -13.65 20.89 -12.12
C LEU A 461 -12.76 21.58 -13.15
N GLN A 462 -11.44 21.62 -12.91
CA GLN A 462 -10.47 22.23 -13.82
C GLN A 462 -10.45 21.53 -15.19
N GLU A 463 -10.50 20.20 -15.22
CA GLU A 463 -10.65 19.42 -16.47
C GLU A 463 -11.91 19.80 -17.27
N ARG A 464 -12.94 20.35 -16.61
CA ARG A 464 -14.20 20.82 -17.21
C ARG A 464 -14.21 22.33 -17.47
N GLY A 465 -13.07 23.01 -17.29
CA GLY A 465 -12.97 24.47 -17.46
C GLY A 465 -13.67 25.27 -16.35
N GLN A 466 -13.93 24.66 -15.20
CA GLN A 466 -14.53 25.28 -14.02
C GLN A 466 -13.51 25.39 -12.89
N SER A 467 -13.74 26.33 -11.97
CA SER A 467 -12.94 26.47 -10.75
C SER A 467 -13.84 26.83 -9.59
N MET A 468 -13.51 26.32 -8.41
CA MET A 468 -14.22 26.58 -7.17
C MET A 468 -13.20 26.75 -6.05
N ALA A 469 -13.47 27.67 -5.12
CA ALA A 469 -12.58 27.87 -3.98
C ALA A 469 -12.49 26.59 -3.14
N TYR A 470 -11.28 26.21 -2.74
CA TYR A 470 -11.00 25.03 -1.91
C TYR A 470 -11.91 24.98 -0.65
N GLU A 471 -12.07 26.10 0.05
CA GLU A 471 -12.93 26.18 1.23
C GLU A 471 -14.39 25.82 0.92
N THR A 472 -14.91 26.27 -0.22
CA THR A 472 -16.28 25.95 -0.67
C THR A 472 -16.43 24.46 -0.93
N ILE A 473 -15.44 23.85 -1.61
CA ILE A 473 -15.42 22.40 -1.86
C ILE A 473 -15.40 21.63 -0.54
N VAL A 474 -14.51 21.99 0.39
CA VAL A 474 -14.39 21.34 1.70
C VAL A 474 -15.70 21.43 2.48
N ARG A 475 -16.30 22.61 2.57
CA ARG A 475 -17.60 22.79 3.24
C ARG A 475 -18.66 21.87 2.65
N LYS A 476 -18.70 21.74 1.32
CA LYS A 476 -19.65 20.85 0.64
C LYS A 476 -19.38 19.36 0.92
N ILE A 477 -18.12 18.94 1.00
CA ILE A 477 -17.74 17.59 1.44
C ILE A 477 -18.25 17.32 2.87
N PHE A 478 -18.06 18.26 3.80
CA PHE A 478 -18.53 18.12 5.20
C PHE A 478 -20.06 18.05 5.32
N GLU A 479 -20.79 18.72 4.42
CA GLU A 479 -22.25 18.63 4.29
C GLU A 479 -22.65 17.24 3.79
N LEU A 480 -22.14 16.84 2.62
CA LEU A 480 -22.55 15.62 1.91
C LEU A 480 -22.13 14.33 2.62
N ARG A 481 -20.99 14.33 3.32
CA ARG A 481 -20.47 13.11 3.98
C ARG A 481 -21.38 12.60 5.11
N ARG A 482 -22.27 13.43 5.65
CA ARG A 482 -23.18 13.03 6.75
C ARG A 482 -24.21 12.00 6.29
N ASP A 483 -24.64 12.13 5.03
CA ASP A 483 -25.68 11.31 4.41
C ASP A 483 -25.11 10.46 3.25
N LEU A 484 -23.79 10.29 3.20
CA LEU A 484 -23.12 9.50 2.17
C LEU A 484 -23.41 8.01 2.42
N LYS A 485 -24.01 7.35 1.43
CA LYS A 485 -24.22 5.90 1.49
C LYS A 485 -22.94 5.15 1.15
N ASP A 486 -22.84 3.90 1.59
CA ASP A 486 -21.66 3.04 1.33
C ASP A 486 -21.37 2.84 -0.16
N ASN A 487 -22.36 3.03 -1.03
CA ASN A 487 -22.28 2.88 -2.47
C ASN A 487 -22.20 4.23 -3.23
N GLU A 488 -21.83 5.33 -2.56
CA GLU A 488 -21.70 6.65 -3.18
C GLU A 488 -20.25 7.18 -3.15
N ALA A 489 -19.81 7.75 -4.27
CA ALA A 489 -18.50 8.39 -4.39
C ALA A 489 -18.59 9.87 -3.95
N ILE A 490 -17.97 10.22 -2.82
CA ILE A 490 -18.04 11.59 -2.27
C ILE A 490 -17.50 12.65 -3.24
N VAL A 491 -16.46 12.33 -4.00
CA VAL A 491 -15.83 13.27 -4.95
C VAL A 491 -16.80 13.58 -6.08
N LEU A 492 -17.41 12.55 -6.68
CA LEU A 492 -18.38 12.74 -7.76
C LEU A 492 -19.66 13.43 -7.26
N LYS A 493 -20.19 12.99 -6.11
CA LYS A 493 -21.37 13.62 -5.49
C LYS A 493 -21.13 15.11 -5.21
N THR A 494 -19.93 15.47 -4.77
CA THR A 494 -19.57 16.88 -4.54
C THR A 494 -19.42 17.63 -5.87
N LEU A 495 -18.73 17.04 -6.85
CA LEU A 495 -18.54 17.60 -8.18
C LEU A 495 -19.88 17.91 -8.87
N ASP A 496 -20.85 17.00 -8.80
CA ASP A 496 -22.16 17.13 -9.45
C ASP A 496 -22.93 18.35 -8.92
N THR A 497 -22.81 18.67 -7.62
CA THR A 497 -23.47 19.86 -7.04
C THR A 497 -22.98 21.18 -7.64
N PHE A 498 -21.72 21.23 -8.08
CA PHE A 498 -21.16 22.42 -8.71
C PHE A 498 -21.49 22.48 -10.21
N ILE A 499 -21.56 21.33 -10.89
CA ILE A 499 -21.95 21.27 -12.30
C ILE A 499 -23.44 21.62 -12.49
N GLU A 500 -24.32 21.16 -11.60
CA GLU A 500 -25.76 21.45 -11.66
C GLU A 500 -26.06 22.94 -11.40
N SER A 501 -25.42 23.54 -10.40
CA SER A 501 -25.55 24.99 -10.12
C SER A 501 -25.02 25.90 -11.25
N GLY A 502 -24.05 25.41 -12.04
CA GLY A 502 -23.56 26.08 -13.25
C GLY A 502 -24.55 26.07 -14.43
N LYS A 503 -25.51 25.13 -14.46
CA LYS A 503 -26.56 25.07 -15.49
C LYS A 503 -27.72 26.02 -15.17
N GLU A 504 -28.08 26.17 -13.91
CA GLU A 504 -29.14 27.10 -13.48
C GLU A 504 -28.74 28.57 -13.69
N SER A 505 -27.48 28.92 -13.39
CA SER A 505 -26.94 30.28 -13.58
C SER A 505 -26.77 30.68 -15.07
N HIS A 506 -26.71 29.72 -16.00
CA HIS A 506 -26.75 30.00 -17.45
C HIS A 506 -28.17 30.07 -18.03
N GLN A 507 -29.19 29.62 -17.33
CA GLN A 507 -30.59 29.82 -17.72
C GLN A 507 -31.14 31.18 -17.28
N GLU A 508 -30.65 31.76 -16.18
CA GLU A 508 -31.07 33.10 -15.73
C GLU A 508 -30.46 34.26 -16.55
N LEU A 509 -29.38 34.03 -17.31
CA LEU A 509 -28.79 35.02 -18.23
C LEU A 509 -29.41 35.03 -19.64
N LYS A 510 -30.52 34.29 -19.84
CA LYS A 510 -31.26 34.21 -21.12
C LYS A 510 -32.73 34.66 -21.01
N LEU A 511 -33.09 35.43 -19.99
CA LEU A 511 -34.41 36.08 -19.88
C LEU A 511 -34.31 37.60 -20.03
#